data_AF-A0A950QB65-F1
#
_entry.id   AF-A0A950QB65-F1
#
_cell.length_a   1.000
_cell.length_b   1.000
_cell.length_c   1.000
_cell.angle_alpha   90.00
_cell.angle_beta   90.00
_cell.angle_gamma   90.00
#
_symmetry.space_group_name_H-M   'P 1'
#
loop_
_entity.id
_entity.type
_entity.pdbx_description
1 polymer ?
#
loop_
_entity_poly.entity_id
_entity_poly.type
_entity_poly.pdbx_seq_one_letter_code
_entity_poly.pdbx_strand_id
1 'polypeptide(L)'
;MRAYLEKQARQLGAHLPQVSWPFTGGYWSGEETPPDSTGVGWWPWEQKGYWIDGALRCAYALGDEALLKDALAAVEYTLGHVLPDGYLGPAFARYAKAESAAVDNFRWPQTVFFRALAAYGEASGDERAAAAMCRHYLADQYRAPYGGPSRDVTNIEGMLWAYERTGDARLLAMAENAWRGFLRSAPAGDLESGDLNPARVFANTPIHSHGVTYIEKAKLPAILFMHTGNPEYLRFAVAAQERIFTHHMLIDGIPSTTEDYRSTGPLDGHETCDITDHTWSWGYLLMASGDGAWADRIERACFNAGLGAVKKDWTALQYFSCPNQVIATQDSCHVAFPEWNKGWMAYRPNPGHDVACCAGNVHRFLPNYVIRMWMLDGRGGLAAVLYGASTVHARVGATGQPVEIVQTTDYPFGEEITFTI
;
A
#
# COMPACT_ATOMS: atom_id res chain seq x y z
N MET A 1 -10.70 2.36 -18.27
CA MET A 1 -9.84 1.68 -17.26
C MET A 1 -9.02 0.53 -17.83
N ARG A 2 -9.62 -0.53 -18.42
CA ARG A 2 -8.90 -1.72 -18.94
C ARG A 2 -7.67 -1.41 -19.79
N ALA A 3 -7.79 -0.48 -20.74
CA ALA A 3 -6.68 -0.07 -21.61
C ALA A 3 -5.47 0.51 -20.84
N TYR A 4 -5.67 1.14 -19.67
CA TYR A 4 -4.57 1.61 -18.82
C TYR A 4 -3.89 0.46 -18.08
N LEU A 5 -4.67 -0.49 -17.54
CA LEU A 5 -4.12 -1.70 -16.94
C LEU A 5 -3.33 -2.53 -17.96
N GLU A 6 -3.84 -2.70 -19.18
CA GLU A 6 -3.13 -3.42 -20.26
C GLU A 6 -1.78 -2.75 -20.60
N LYS A 7 -1.74 -1.41 -20.62
CA LYS A 7 -0.48 -0.68 -20.81
C LYS A 7 0.46 -0.86 -19.63
N GLN A 8 -0.04 -0.74 -18.40
CA GLN A 8 0.73 -1.01 -17.19
C GLN A 8 1.38 -2.40 -17.24
N ALA A 9 0.58 -3.43 -17.52
CA ALA A 9 1.03 -4.81 -17.60
C ALA A 9 2.12 -5.00 -18.67
N ARG A 10 1.92 -4.44 -19.87
CA ARG A 10 2.83 -4.61 -21.01
C ARG A 10 4.09 -3.75 -20.97
N GLN A 11 4.15 -2.74 -20.11
CA GLN A 11 5.22 -1.74 -20.13
C GLN A 11 6.06 -1.85 -18.86
N LEU A 12 6.05 -0.84 -17.97
CA LEU A 12 6.81 -0.91 -16.72
C LEU A 12 6.52 -2.19 -15.92
N GLY A 13 5.27 -2.68 -15.91
CA GLY A 13 4.90 -3.90 -15.19
C GLY A 13 5.73 -5.13 -15.62
N ALA A 14 5.84 -5.37 -16.92
CA ALA A 14 6.60 -6.50 -17.47
C ALA A 14 8.11 -6.23 -17.63
N HIS A 15 8.50 -4.98 -17.94
CA HIS A 15 9.89 -4.67 -18.32
C HIS A 15 10.78 -4.24 -17.16
N LEU A 16 10.23 -3.61 -16.12
CA LEU A 16 11.03 -3.13 -14.99
C LEU A 16 11.86 -4.26 -14.31
N PRO A 17 11.31 -5.48 -14.08
CA PRO A 17 12.08 -6.63 -13.57
C PRO A 17 13.20 -7.13 -14.48
N GLN A 18 13.23 -6.71 -15.74
CA GLN A 18 14.21 -7.18 -16.73
C GLN A 18 15.40 -6.23 -16.85
N VAL A 19 15.22 -4.94 -16.52
CA VAL A 19 16.18 -3.89 -16.92
C VAL A 19 16.66 -3.00 -15.78
N SER A 20 16.03 -3.02 -14.60
CA SER A 20 16.37 -2.09 -13.52
C SER A 20 16.52 -2.80 -12.18
N TRP A 21 17.64 -2.54 -11.51
CA TRP A 21 17.81 -2.88 -10.10
C TRP A 21 16.85 -2.02 -9.23
N PRO A 22 16.29 -2.53 -8.12
CA PRO A 22 16.46 -3.89 -7.59
C PRO A 22 15.55 -4.95 -8.23
N PHE A 23 14.67 -4.58 -9.16
CA PHE A 23 13.65 -5.49 -9.68
C PHE A 23 14.22 -6.69 -10.46
N THR A 24 15.45 -6.59 -10.96
CA THR A 24 16.22 -7.69 -11.56
C THR A 24 16.76 -8.70 -10.55
N GLY A 25 16.79 -8.37 -9.26
CA GLY A 25 17.26 -9.25 -8.19
C GLY A 25 16.23 -10.30 -7.77
N GLY A 26 16.72 -11.41 -7.21
CA GLY A 26 15.91 -12.54 -6.71
C GLY A 26 15.25 -12.30 -5.35
N TYR A 27 14.92 -11.04 -5.01
CA TYR A 27 14.29 -10.70 -3.73
C TYR A 27 12.92 -11.38 -3.60
N TRP A 28 12.66 -12.03 -2.45
CA TRP A 28 11.52 -12.95 -2.21
C TRP A 28 11.51 -14.24 -3.04
N SER A 29 12.56 -14.48 -3.81
CA SER A 29 12.73 -15.67 -4.64
C SER A 29 14.15 -16.26 -4.50
N GLY A 30 14.68 -16.30 -3.28
CA GLY A 30 15.95 -16.96 -2.94
C GLY A 30 17.17 -16.06 -2.74
N GLU A 31 17.05 -14.75 -2.91
CA GLU A 31 18.11 -13.83 -2.49
C GLU A 31 18.22 -13.79 -0.95
N GLU A 32 19.45 -13.91 -0.45
CA GLU A 32 19.79 -13.92 0.99
C GLU A 32 20.89 -12.92 1.33
N THR A 33 21.47 -12.27 0.32
CA THR A 33 22.58 -11.34 0.52
C THR A 33 22.03 -9.98 0.95
N PRO A 34 22.27 -9.51 2.18
CA PRO A 34 21.94 -8.14 2.52
C PRO A 34 22.72 -7.20 1.57
N PRO A 35 22.08 -6.15 1.02
CA PRO A 35 22.75 -5.08 0.28
C PRO A 35 23.88 -4.52 1.13
N ASP A 36 24.95 -4.10 0.46
CA ASP A 36 26.26 -3.79 1.00
C ASP A 36 26.32 -2.83 2.21
N SER A 37 27.56 -2.59 2.67
CA SER A 37 27.98 -1.97 3.94
C SER A 37 27.48 -0.54 4.27
N THR A 38 26.51 0.00 3.53
CA THR A 38 25.89 1.32 3.79
C THR A 38 24.80 1.30 4.87
N GLY A 39 24.34 0.11 5.29
CA GLY A 39 23.53 -0.07 6.51
C GLY A 39 22.00 -0.08 6.33
N VAL A 40 21.48 0.12 5.11
CA VAL A 40 20.03 0.08 4.82
C VAL A 40 19.69 -1.13 3.93
N GLY A 41 19.91 -2.33 4.46
CA GLY A 41 19.85 -3.58 3.69
C GLY A 41 18.46 -4.15 3.35
N TRP A 42 17.38 -3.43 3.57
CA TRP A 42 16.00 -3.96 3.48
C TRP A 42 15.20 -3.40 2.32
N TRP A 43 15.57 -2.22 1.80
CA TRP A 43 14.83 -1.54 0.75
C TRP A 43 14.63 -2.38 -0.53
N PRO A 44 15.51 -3.34 -0.94
CA PRO A 44 15.26 -4.02 -2.21
C PRO A 44 14.12 -5.03 -2.09
N TRP A 45 13.98 -5.64 -0.91
CA TRP A 45 12.85 -6.52 -0.59
C TRP A 45 11.56 -5.72 -0.54
N GLU A 46 11.56 -4.53 0.05
CA GLU A 46 10.40 -3.63 0.02
C GLU A 46 10.01 -3.28 -1.44
N GLN A 47 10.97 -2.76 -2.21
CA GLN A 47 10.75 -2.28 -3.58
C GLN A 47 10.26 -3.41 -4.50
N LYS A 48 10.90 -4.59 -4.43
CA LYS A 48 10.44 -5.77 -5.17
C LYS A 48 9.06 -6.23 -4.66
N GLY A 49 8.82 -6.18 -3.36
CA GLY A 49 7.53 -6.50 -2.74
C GLY A 49 6.38 -5.64 -3.30
N TYR A 50 6.58 -4.33 -3.45
CA TYR A 50 5.58 -3.45 -4.05
C TYR A 50 5.26 -3.85 -5.49
N TRP A 51 6.30 -4.11 -6.28
CA TRP A 51 6.13 -4.53 -7.66
C TRP A 51 5.36 -5.85 -7.73
N ILE A 52 5.70 -6.83 -6.87
CA ILE A 52 5.00 -8.12 -6.82
C ILE A 52 3.51 -7.92 -6.49
N ASP A 53 3.17 -7.14 -5.45
CA ASP A 53 1.77 -6.88 -5.08
C ASP A 53 0.98 -6.20 -6.22
N GLY A 54 1.55 -5.14 -6.81
CA GLY A 54 0.92 -4.41 -7.92
C GLY A 54 0.77 -5.24 -9.19
N ALA A 55 1.83 -5.95 -9.58
CA ALA A 55 1.85 -6.82 -10.76
C ALA A 55 0.86 -7.98 -10.61
N LEU A 56 0.83 -8.62 -9.43
CA LEU A 56 -0.08 -9.72 -9.13
C LEU A 56 -1.54 -9.30 -9.24
N ARG A 57 -1.92 -8.18 -8.60
CA ARG A 57 -3.29 -7.65 -8.66
C ARG A 57 -3.67 -7.22 -10.08
N CYS A 58 -2.74 -6.60 -10.81
CA CYS A 58 -2.95 -6.23 -12.20
C CYS A 58 -3.19 -7.47 -13.08
N ALA A 59 -2.39 -8.51 -12.90
CA ALA A 59 -2.48 -9.76 -13.66
C ALA A 59 -3.82 -10.46 -13.41
N TYR A 60 -4.25 -10.57 -12.15
CA TYR A 60 -5.57 -11.13 -11.82
C TYR A 60 -6.72 -10.31 -12.41
N ALA A 61 -6.67 -8.97 -12.32
CA ALA A 61 -7.71 -8.10 -12.86
C ALA A 61 -7.82 -8.18 -14.40
N LEU A 62 -6.72 -8.48 -15.11
CA LEU A 62 -6.69 -8.59 -16.56
C LEU A 62 -6.87 -10.02 -17.09
N GLY A 63 -6.61 -11.04 -16.27
CA GLY A 63 -6.36 -12.40 -16.74
C GLY A 63 -5.06 -12.51 -17.55
N ASP A 64 -4.02 -11.73 -17.19
CA ASP A 64 -2.72 -11.75 -17.88
C ASP A 64 -1.83 -12.87 -17.34
N GLU A 65 -1.80 -14.02 -18.04
CA GLU A 65 -1.06 -15.21 -17.61
C GLU A 65 0.47 -15.00 -17.54
N ALA A 66 1.03 -14.15 -18.40
CA ALA A 66 2.46 -13.90 -18.44
C ALA A 66 2.91 -13.09 -17.22
N LEU A 67 2.21 -11.98 -16.95
CA LEU A 67 2.48 -11.16 -15.76
C LEU A 67 2.17 -11.94 -14.47
N LEU A 68 1.11 -12.76 -14.48
CA LEU A 68 0.75 -13.61 -13.34
C LEU A 68 1.88 -14.58 -13.01
N LYS A 69 2.44 -15.25 -14.01
CA LYS A 69 3.56 -16.19 -13.83
C LYS A 69 4.76 -15.51 -13.18
N ASP A 70 5.13 -14.31 -13.65
CA ASP A 70 6.30 -13.59 -13.13
C ASP A 70 6.10 -13.12 -11.68
N ALA A 71 4.91 -12.60 -11.35
CA ALA A 71 4.59 -12.17 -10.00
C ALA A 71 4.44 -13.35 -9.01
N LEU A 72 3.83 -14.46 -9.45
CA LEU A 72 3.61 -15.66 -8.63
C LEU A 72 4.91 -16.39 -8.26
N ALA A 73 5.97 -16.26 -9.04
CA ALA A 73 7.23 -16.96 -8.78
C ALA A 73 7.76 -16.70 -7.37
N ALA A 74 7.70 -15.45 -6.89
CA ALA A 74 8.13 -15.09 -5.54
C ALA A 74 7.14 -15.55 -4.44
N VAL A 75 5.84 -15.52 -4.74
CA VAL A 75 4.77 -16.01 -3.84
C VAL A 75 4.94 -17.51 -3.59
N GLU A 76 5.01 -18.31 -4.66
CA GLU A 76 5.19 -19.76 -4.57
C GLU A 76 6.53 -20.12 -3.96
N TYR A 77 7.62 -19.41 -4.30
CA TYR A 77 8.90 -19.60 -3.64
C TYR A 77 8.77 -19.39 -2.14
N THR A 78 8.24 -18.26 -1.68
CA THR A 78 8.17 -17.94 -0.25
C THR A 78 7.27 -18.92 0.51
N LEU A 79 6.13 -19.33 -0.05
CA LEU A 79 5.24 -20.33 0.56
C LEU A 79 5.85 -21.74 0.56
N GLY A 80 6.72 -22.06 -0.42
CA GLY A 80 7.47 -23.32 -0.48
C GLY A 80 8.74 -23.35 0.37
N HIS A 81 9.24 -22.19 0.82
CA HIS A 81 10.51 -22.04 1.54
C HIS A 81 10.30 -21.41 2.93
N VAL A 82 9.27 -21.85 3.65
CA VAL A 82 9.06 -21.45 5.05
C VAL A 82 10.20 -21.99 5.90
N LEU A 83 10.82 -21.15 6.72
CA LEU A 83 11.89 -21.60 7.62
C LEU A 83 11.35 -22.57 8.69
N PRO A 84 12.19 -23.44 9.29
CA PRO A 84 11.75 -24.48 10.22
C PRO A 84 10.93 -24.00 11.42
N ASP A 85 11.06 -22.73 11.78
CA ASP A 85 10.38 -22.06 12.88
C ASP A 85 9.13 -21.26 12.47
N GLY A 86 8.71 -21.38 11.20
CA GLY A 86 7.56 -20.67 10.64
C GLY A 86 7.85 -19.29 10.07
N TYR A 87 9.11 -18.81 10.10
CA TYR A 87 9.43 -17.49 9.52
C TYR A 87 9.29 -17.48 7.99
N LEU A 88 8.84 -16.35 7.45
CA LEU A 88 8.59 -16.11 6.02
C LEU A 88 9.44 -14.92 5.58
N GLY A 89 10.21 -15.11 4.52
CA GLY A 89 11.16 -14.11 4.03
C GLY A 89 12.61 -14.52 4.26
N PRO A 90 13.57 -13.63 3.96
CA PRO A 90 14.98 -13.98 3.92
C PRO A 90 15.53 -14.28 5.31
N ALA A 91 16.37 -15.30 5.42
CA ALA A 91 16.93 -15.77 6.67
C ALA A 91 17.78 -14.71 7.40
N PHE A 92 18.48 -13.83 6.67
CA PHE A 92 19.27 -12.76 7.30
C PHE A 92 18.41 -11.75 8.08
N ALA A 93 17.14 -11.56 7.68
CA ALA A 93 16.22 -10.63 8.31
C ALA A 93 15.44 -11.25 9.48
N ARG A 94 15.64 -12.55 9.74
CA ARG A 94 14.88 -13.32 10.75
C ARG A 94 15.01 -12.78 12.17
N TYR A 95 16.17 -12.23 12.53
CA TYR A 95 16.44 -11.76 13.88
C TYR A 95 16.45 -10.23 13.95
N ALA A 96 15.92 -9.69 15.06
CA ALA A 96 15.96 -8.26 15.34
C ALA A 96 17.40 -7.71 15.33
N LYS A 97 17.55 -6.48 14.86
CA LYS A 97 18.83 -5.76 14.85
C LYS A 97 19.35 -5.43 16.26
N ALA A 98 18.44 -5.27 17.22
CA ALA A 98 18.72 -4.94 18.61
C ALA A 98 17.50 -5.24 19.50
N GLU A 99 17.70 -5.27 20.82
CA GLU A 99 16.60 -5.43 21.81
C GLU A 99 15.69 -4.19 21.94
N SER A 100 15.98 -3.09 21.22
CA SER A 100 15.22 -1.85 21.30
C SER A 100 14.01 -1.86 20.35
N ALA A 101 12.83 -1.60 20.90
CA ALA A 101 11.60 -1.42 20.11
C ALA A 101 11.67 -0.23 19.14
N ALA A 102 12.62 0.71 19.32
CA ALA A 102 12.81 1.85 18.43
C ALA A 102 13.57 1.51 17.14
N VAL A 103 14.07 0.28 16.98
CA VAL A 103 14.82 -0.15 15.81
C VAL A 103 13.89 -0.86 14.82
N ASP A 104 13.98 -0.49 13.54
CA ASP A 104 13.33 -1.21 12.44
C ASP A 104 13.91 -2.63 12.34
N ASN A 105 13.07 -3.63 12.58
CA ASN A 105 13.42 -5.05 12.55
C ASN A 105 13.21 -5.68 11.18
N PHE A 106 13.20 -4.89 10.11
CA PHE A 106 12.98 -5.33 8.74
C PHE A 106 11.62 -6.00 8.53
N ARG A 107 10.59 -5.60 9.30
CA ARG A 107 9.22 -6.11 9.12
C ARG A 107 8.40 -5.25 8.16
N TRP A 108 8.93 -4.11 7.73
CA TRP A 108 8.32 -3.31 6.68
C TRP A 108 8.26 -4.02 5.32
N PRO A 109 9.36 -4.59 4.78
CA PRO A 109 9.29 -5.41 3.56
C PRO A 109 8.26 -6.55 3.66
N GLN A 110 8.12 -7.19 4.82
CA GLN A 110 7.11 -8.22 5.03
C GLN A 110 5.70 -7.67 4.96
N THR A 111 5.42 -6.51 5.54
CA THR A 111 4.10 -5.86 5.40
C THR A 111 3.73 -5.70 3.94
N VAL A 112 4.66 -5.21 3.13
CA VAL A 112 4.46 -4.98 1.70
C VAL A 112 4.26 -6.31 0.97
N PHE A 113 5.16 -7.27 1.13
CA PHE A 113 5.07 -8.55 0.41
C PHE A 113 3.88 -9.41 0.85
N PHE A 114 3.48 -9.34 2.12
CA PHE A 114 2.33 -10.11 2.62
C PHE A 114 1.00 -9.60 2.05
N ARG A 115 0.94 -8.37 1.51
CA ARG A 115 -0.21 -7.94 0.70
C ARG A 115 -0.33 -8.73 -0.60
N ALA A 116 0.79 -9.15 -1.18
CA ALA A 116 0.80 -10.05 -2.34
C ALA A 116 0.37 -11.48 -1.95
N LEU A 117 0.83 -11.99 -0.79
CA LEU A 117 0.34 -13.27 -0.26
C LEU A 117 -1.17 -13.23 0.01
N ALA A 118 -1.66 -12.10 0.54
CA ALA A 118 -3.07 -11.87 0.78
C ALA A 118 -3.87 -11.87 -0.52
N ALA A 119 -3.40 -11.10 -1.53
CA ALA A 119 -4.01 -11.07 -2.86
C ALA A 119 -4.04 -12.45 -3.52
N TYR A 120 -2.95 -13.21 -3.42
CA TYR A 120 -2.88 -14.59 -3.92
C TYR A 120 -3.91 -15.50 -3.23
N GLY A 121 -3.96 -15.48 -1.89
CA GLY A 121 -4.90 -16.30 -1.13
C GLY A 121 -6.36 -15.96 -1.45
N GLU A 122 -6.67 -14.68 -1.63
CA GLU A 122 -7.99 -14.19 -2.02
C GLU A 122 -8.39 -14.62 -3.43
N ALA A 123 -7.47 -14.51 -4.40
CA ALA A 123 -7.76 -14.82 -5.79
C ALA A 123 -7.77 -16.33 -6.08
N SER A 124 -6.91 -17.11 -5.41
CA SER A 124 -6.77 -18.56 -5.66
C SER A 124 -7.62 -19.42 -4.73
N GLY A 125 -8.04 -18.90 -3.57
CA GLY A 125 -8.62 -19.70 -2.50
C GLY A 125 -7.60 -20.59 -1.77
N ASP A 126 -6.29 -20.39 -1.97
CA ASP A 126 -5.26 -21.18 -1.31
C ASP A 126 -5.09 -20.78 0.17
N GLU A 127 -5.61 -21.61 1.05
CA GLU A 127 -5.54 -21.45 2.50
C GLU A 127 -4.11 -21.48 3.06
N ARG A 128 -3.12 -21.99 2.30
CA ARG A 128 -1.70 -22.01 2.72
C ARG A 128 -1.19 -20.60 3.01
N ALA A 129 -1.65 -19.58 2.28
CA ALA A 129 -1.22 -18.20 2.49
C ALA A 129 -1.57 -17.71 3.91
N ALA A 130 -2.84 -17.82 4.30
CA ALA A 130 -3.31 -17.42 5.63
C ALA A 130 -2.68 -18.28 6.73
N ALA A 131 -2.58 -19.60 6.51
CA ALA A 131 -1.96 -20.49 7.48
C ALA A 131 -0.47 -20.19 7.69
N ALA A 132 0.26 -19.86 6.62
CA ALA A 132 1.68 -19.51 6.69
C ALA A 132 1.89 -18.16 7.39
N MET A 133 1.10 -17.13 7.06
CA MET A 133 1.15 -15.83 7.74
C MET A 133 0.80 -15.96 9.24
N CYS A 134 -0.20 -16.77 9.60
CA CYS A 134 -0.54 -17.06 11.00
C CYS A 134 0.65 -17.67 11.76
N ARG A 135 1.26 -18.74 11.20
CA ARG A 135 2.45 -19.36 11.80
C ARG A 135 3.62 -18.38 11.92
N HIS A 136 3.83 -17.56 10.90
CA HIS A 136 4.87 -16.53 10.88
C HIS A 136 4.72 -15.58 12.06
N TYR A 137 3.57 -14.89 12.17
CA TYR A 137 3.37 -13.89 13.22
C TYR A 137 3.47 -14.50 14.62
N LEU A 138 2.86 -15.67 14.83
CA LEU A 138 2.88 -16.32 16.14
C LEU A 138 4.29 -16.72 16.59
N ALA A 139 5.17 -17.07 15.65
CA ALA A 139 6.57 -17.35 15.94
C ALA A 139 7.43 -16.07 16.04
N ASP A 140 7.16 -15.08 15.20
CA ASP A 140 8.01 -13.91 15.03
C ASP A 140 7.87 -12.87 16.15
N GLN A 141 6.71 -12.83 16.83
CA GLN A 141 6.48 -11.93 17.98
C GLN A 141 7.51 -12.09 19.12
N TYR A 142 8.19 -13.23 19.21
CA TYR A 142 9.25 -13.49 20.18
C TYR A 142 10.64 -13.04 19.71
N ARG A 143 10.77 -12.59 18.46
CA ARG A 143 12.01 -12.13 17.82
C ARG A 143 12.00 -10.64 17.55
N ALA A 144 10.86 -10.09 17.13
CA ALA A 144 10.70 -8.67 16.81
C ALA A 144 9.46 -8.09 17.50
N PRO A 145 9.59 -6.99 18.26
CA PRO A 145 8.44 -6.31 18.84
C PRO A 145 7.70 -5.49 17.76
N TYR A 146 6.45 -5.86 17.46
CA TYR A 146 5.61 -5.09 16.52
C TYR A 146 5.02 -3.80 17.11
N GLY A 147 5.14 -3.57 18.42
CA GLY A 147 4.57 -2.41 19.11
C GLY A 147 5.54 -1.26 19.33
N GLY A 148 6.63 -1.18 18.58
CA GLY A 148 7.57 -0.06 18.63
C GLY A 148 7.16 1.11 17.73
N PRO A 149 7.86 2.26 17.77
CA PRO A 149 7.58 3.39 16.90
C PRO A 149 7.96 3.15 15.43
N SER A 150 8.71 2.10 15.08
CA SER A 150 9.12 1.79 13.70
C SER A 150 7.94 1.42 12.79
N ARG A 151 8.19 1.15 11.49
CA ARG A 151 7.17 0.62 10.57
C ARG A 151 6.79 -0.83 10.87
N ASP A 152 7.41 -1.53 11.84
CA ASP A 152 7.06 -2.91 12.13
C ASP A 152 5.58 -3.08 12.50
N VAL A 153 4.98 -2.07 13.16
CA VAL A 153 3.56 -2.03 13.54
C VAL A 153 2.59 -2.17 12.36
N THR A 154 3.01 -1.84 11.13
CA THR A 154 2.14 -1.94 9.95
C THR A 154 1.75 -3.39 9.61
N ASN A 155 2.45 -4.38 10.18
CA ASN A 155 2.08 -5.79 10.11
C ASN A 155 0.73 -6.12 10.77
N ILE A 156 0.14 -5.21 11.55
CA ILE A 156 -1.24 -5.35 12.04
C ILE A 156 -2.22 -5.67 10.89
N GLU A 157 -2.01 -5.10 9.70
CA GLU A 157 -2.81 -5.41 8.51
C GLU A 157 -2.77 -6.89 8.15
N GLY A 158 -1.57 -7.47 8.06
CA GLY A 158 -1.39 -8.90 7.75
C GLY A 158 -1.85 -9.82 8.89
N MET A 159 -1.65 -9.41 10.15
CA MET A 159 -2.14 -10.16 11.32
C MET A 159 -3.67 -10.29 11.29
N LEU A 160 -4.38 -9.19 11.04
CA LEU A 160 -5.84 -9.16 11.02
C LEU A 160 -6.40 -9.89 9.79
N TRP A 161 -5.75 -9.76 8.63
CA TRP A 161 -6.11 -10.52 7.44
C TRP A 161 -6.01 -12.05 7.66
N ALA A 162 -4.92 -12.50 8.30
CA ALA A 162 -4.74 -13.90 8.65
C ALA A 162 -5.70 -14.35 9.76
N TYR A 163 -6.02 -13.49 10.73
CA TYR A 163 -7.03 -13.76 11.77
C TYR A 163 -8.41 -14.03 11.14
N GLU A 164 -8.86 -13.18 10.23
CA GLU A 164 -10.17 -13.32 9.55
C GLU A 164 -10.32 -14.70 8.87
N ARG A 165 -9.22 -15.22 8.30
CA ARG A 165 -9.22 -16.48 7.53
C ARG A 165 -8.94 -17.72 8.37
N THR A 166 -8.20 -17.58 9.48
CA THR A 166 -7.81 -18.73 10.31
C THR A 166 -8.65 -18.87 11.58
N GLY A 167 -9.31 -17.81 12.03
CA GLY A 167 -10.02 -17.75 13.31
C GLY A 167 -9.10 -17.79 14.53
N ASP A 168 -7.78 -17.70 14.37
CA ASP A 168 -6.84 -17.76 15.50
C ASP A 168 -6.84 -16.45 16.29
N ALA A 169 -7.62 -16.40 17.37
CA ALA A 169 -7.79 -15.23 18.23
C ALA A 169 -6.48 -14.67 18.82
N ARG A 170 -5.38 -15.44 18.81
CA ARG A 170 -4.06 -14.94 19.23
C ARG A 170 -3.58 -13.82 18.31
N LEU A 171 -3.88 -13.88 17.01
CA LEU A 171 -3.51 -12.84 16.05
C LEU A 171 -4.25 -11.52 16.30
N LEU A 172 -5.55 -11.56 16.62
CA LEU A 172 -6.30 -10.37 17.03
C LEU A 172 -5.72 -9.75 18.30
N ALA A 173 -5.45 -10.57 19.31
CA ALA A 173 -4.83 -10.10 20.56
C ALA A 173 -3.44 -9.49 20.32
N MET A 174 -2.63 -10.10 19.43
CA MET A 174 -1.34 -9.55 19.01
C MET A 174 -1.49 -8.19 18.33
N ALA A 175 -2.44 -8.04 17.41
CA ALA A 175 -2.68 -6.79 16.70
C ALA A 175 -3.09 -5.65 17.66
N GLU A 176 -4.01 -5.92 18.59
CA GLU A 176 -4.39 -4.94 19.62
C GLU A 176 -3.22 -4.59 20.55
N ASN A 177 -2.39 -5.57 20.92
CA ASN A 177 -1.21 -5.36 21.75
C ASN A 177 -0.14 -4.55 21.03
N ALA A 178 0.10 -4.81 19.74
CA ALA A 178 1.03 -4.07 18.91
C ALA A 178 0.61 -2.59 18.83
N TRP A 179 -0.67 -2.33 18.54
CA TRP A 179 -1.19 -0.95 18.50
C TRP A 179 -1.08 -0.25 19.85
N ARG A 180 -1.45 -0.93 20.95
CA ARG A 180 -1.31 -0.37 22.30
C ARG A 180 0.14 -0.10 22.67
N GLY A 181 1.06 -0.96 22.23
CA GLY A 181 2.51 -0.77 22.36
C GLY A 181 2.96 0.49 21.63
N PHE A 182 2.59 0.59 20.35
CA PHE A 182 2.94 1.70 19.47
C PHE A 182 2.52 3.05 20.06
N LEU A 183 1.27 3.17 20.54
CA LEU A 183 0.79 4.40 21.17
C LEU A 183 1.56 4.79 22.43
N ARG A 184 2.07 3.82 23.20
CA ARG A 184 2.93 4.10 24.37
C ARG A 184 4.34 4.50 23.95
N SER A 185 4.82 3.99 22.84
CA SER A 185 6.19 4.20 22.36
C SER A 185 6.32 5.34 21.36
N ALA A 186 5.24 6.06 21.02
CA ALA A 186 5.21 7.16 20.05
C ALA A 186 5.29 8.53 20.76
N PRO A 187 6.47 9.16 20.87
CA PRO A 187 6.59 10.50 21.40
C PRO A 187 5.87 11.52 20.52
N ALA A 188 5.45 12.65 21.09
CA ALA A 188 4.85 13.73 20.32
C ALA A 188 5.90 14.36 19.38
N GLY A 189 5.59 14.47 18.08
CA GLY A 189 6.48 15.08 17.08
C GLY A 189 7.59 14.16 16.54
N ASP A 190 7.57 12.88 16.91
CA ASP A 190 8.57 11.90 16.50
C ASP A 190 8.35 11.42 15.06
N LEU A 191 9.41 11.53 14.24
CA LEU A 191 9.40 11.17 12.83
C LEU A 191 9.12 9.68 12.63
N GLU A 192 9.79 8.83 13.42
CA GLU A 192 9.69 7.37 13.30
C GLU A 192 8.26 6.91 13.55
N SER A 193 7.63 7.38 14.62
CA SER A 193 6.24 7.03 14.97
C SER A 193 5.19 7.54 13.98
N GLY A 194 5.55 8.31 12.96
CA GLY A 194 4.56 8.91 12.07
C GLY A 194 3.91 10.15 12.67
N ASP A 195 4.47 10.78 13.72
CA ASP A 195 3.80 11.86 14.45
C ASP A 195 2.35 11.53 14.88
N LEU A 196 2.08 10.26 15.21
CA LEU A 196 0.74 9.74 15.55
C LEU A 196 0.47 9.72 17.06
N ASN A 197 1.17 10.55 17.83
CA ASN A 197 0.85 10.70 19.24
C ASN A 197 -0.59 11.24 19.41
N PRO A 198 -1.45 10.63 20.26
CA PRO A 198 -2.85 11.03 20.41
C PRO A 198 -3.04 12.52 20.72
N ALA A 199 -2.16 13.13 21.51
CA ALA A 199 -2.26 14.55 21.85
C ALA A 199 -2.12 15.46 20.62
N ARG A 200 -1.30 15.08 19.64
CA ARG A 200 -1.11 15.81 18.38
C ARG A 200 -2.19 15.49 17.36
N VAL A 201 -2.59 14.22 17.28
CA VAL A 201 -3.68 13.75 16.41
C VAL A 201 -4.96 14.51 16.73
N PHE A 202 -5.41 14.50 17.99
CA PHE A 202 -6.66 15.15 18.38
C PHE A 202 -6.55 16.67 18.51
N ALA A 203 -5.35 17.24 18.65
CA ALA A 203 -5.14 18.68 18.56
C ALA A 203 -5.11 19.21 17.11
N ASN A 204 -5.20 18.33 16.11
CA ASN A 204 -5.14 18.66 14.69
C ASN A 204 -3.93 19.54 14.33
N THR A 205 -2.74 19.22 14.87
CA THR A 205 -1.50 19.97 14.54
C THR A 205 -0.92 19.52 13.20
N PRO A 206 -0.18 20.37 12.46
CA PRO A 206 0.54 19.94 11.25
C PRO A 206 1.38 18.68 11.49
N ILE A 207 1.48 17.84 10.46
CA ILE A 207 2.21 16.57 10.49
C ILE A 207 3.70 16.86 10.26
N HIS A 208 4.54 16.27 11.10
CA HIS A 208 5.99 16.27 10.94
C HIS A 208 6.48 14.82 10.88
N SER A 209 6.39 14.21 9.70
CA SER A 209 6.84 12.85 9.42
C SER A 209 6.93 12.58 7.92
N HIS A 210 7.52 11.43 7.58
CA HIS A 210 7.53 10.87 6.24
C HIS A 210 6.11 10.46 5.80
N GLY A 211 5.72 10.81 4.56
CA GLY A 211 4.43 10.55 3.92
C GLY A 211 3.93 9.12 4.12
N VAL A 212 4.63 8.18 3.49
CA VAL A 212 4.36 6.74 3.57
C VAL A 212 4.32 6.23 5.02
N THR A 213 5.26 6.63 5.88
CA THR A 213 5.27 6.19 7.30
C THR A 213 3.97 6.59 8.00
N TYR A 214 3.55 7.85 7.84
CA TYR A 214 2.34 8.38 8.46
C TYR A 214 1.12 7.60 8.02
N ILE A 215 0.89 7.54 6.71
CA ILE A 215 -0.37 7.07 6.15
C ILE A 215 -0.55 5.57 6.38
N GLU A 216 0.54 4.82 6.28
CA GLU A 216 0.54 3.37 6.47
C GLU A 216 0.20 2.96 7.90
N LYS A 217 0.56 3.80 8.88
CA LYS A 217 0.21 3.63 10.30
C LYS A 217 -1.15 4.21 10.63
N ALA A 218 -1.51 5.34 10.04
CA ALA A 218 -2.77 6.05 10.29
C ALA A 218 -4.01 5.23 9.89
N LYS A 219 -3.87 4.28 8.96
CA LYS A 219 -4.97 3.35 8.59
C LYS A 219 -5.20 2.22 9.59
N LEU A 220 -4.20 1.82 10.38
CA LEU A 220 -4.27 0.62 11.22
C LEU A 220 -5.46 0.64 12.20
N PRO A 221 -5.84 1.77 12.81
CA PRO A 221 -7.03 1.82 13.66
C PRO A 221 -8.32 1.58 12.89
N ALA A 222 -8.44 2.00 11.62
CA ALA A 222 -9.62 1.65 10.82
C ALA A 222 -9.71 0.13 10.61
N ILE A 223 -8.58 -0.55 10.41
CA ILE A 223 -8.52 -2.01 10.30
C ILE A 223 -8.89 -2.69 11.63
N LEU A 224 -8.37 -2.20 12.75
CA LEU A 224 -8.73 -2.69 14.08
C LEU A 224 -10.23 -2.48 14.38
N PHE A 225 -10.81 -1.36 13.97
CA PHE A 225 -12.24 -1.11 14.11
C PHE A 225 -13.07 -2.20 13.40
N MET A 226 -12.73 -2.55 12.15
CA MET A 226 -13.45 -3.58 11.41
C MET A 226 -13.47 -4.94 12.12
N HIS A 227 -12.45 -5.25 12.93
CA HIS A 227 -12.32 -6.54 13.61
C HIS A 227 -12.79 -6.54 15.07
N THR A 228 -12.86 -5.36 15.71
CA THR A 228 -13.19 -5.23 17.14
C THR A 228 -14.52 -4.54 17.40
N GLY A 229 -15.02 -3.77 16.42
CA GLY A 229 -16.16 -2.87 16.60
C GLY A 229 -15.91 -1.70 17.55
N ASN A 230 -14.67 -1.49 18.03
CA ASN A 230 -14.38 -0.44 19.00
C ASN A 230 -14.32 0.94 18.33
N PRO A 231 -15.30 1.83 18.55
CA PRO A 231 -15.43 3.10 17.82
C PRO A 231 -14.26 4.06 18.06
N GLU A 232 -13.51 3.91 19.16
CA GLU A 232 -12.34 4.74 19.43
C GLU A 232 -11.24 4.59 18.37
N TYR A 233 -11.12 3.40 17.77
CA TYR A 233 -10.17 3.19 16.69
C TYR A 233 -10.56 3.96 15.43
N LEU A 234 -11.83 3.90 15.02
CA LEU A 234 -12.30 4.65 13.85
C LEU A 234 -12.19 6.16 14.11
N ARG A 235 -12.55 6.63 15.30
CA ARG A 235 -12.37 8.04 15.69
C ARG A 235 -10.92 8.50 15.56
N PHE A 236 -9.97 7.68 16.01
CA PHE A 236 -8.55 7.99 15.87
C PHE A 236 -8.12 8.03 14.39
N ALA A 237 -8.49 7.02 13.60
CA ALA A 237 -8.12 6.97 12.18
C ALA A 237 -8.63 8.21 11.43
N VAL A 238 -9.90 8.58 11.63
CA VAL A 238 -10.50 9.77 11.00
C VAL A 238 -9.79 11.05 11.45
N ALA A 239 -9.50 11.21 12.75
CA ALA A 239 -8.77 12.38 13.25
C ALA A 239 -7.35 12.48 12.67
N ALA A 240 -6.67 11.34 12.47
CA ALA A 240 -5.38 11.32 11.80
C ALA A 240 -5.47 11.75 10.33
N GLN A 241 -6.54 11.39 9.62
CA GLN A 241 -6.75 11.85 8.24
C GLN A 241 -7.09 13.35 8.18
N GLU A 242 -7.82 13.88 9.16
CA GLU A 242 -8.19 15.29 9.16
C GLU A 242 -6.98 16.24 9.21
N ARG A 243 -5.89 15.80 9.84
CA ARG A 243 -4.61 16.53 9.83
C ARG A 243 -4.03 16.69 8.43
N ILE A 244 -4.16 15.66 7.61
CA ILE A 244 -3.74 15.70 6.20
C ILE A 244 -4.59 16.76 5.47
N PHE A 245 -5.91 16.69 5.64
CA PHE A 245 -6.87 17.57 4.96
C PHE A 245 -6.75 19.03 5.36
N THR A 246 -6.44 19.29 6.62
CA THR A 246 -6.32 20.66 7.14
C THR A 246 -5.04 21.34 6.65
N HIS A 247 -3.92 20.62 6.60
CA HIS A 247 -2.59 21.26 6.53
C HIS A 247 -1.79 20.95 5.27
N HIS A 248 -2.12 19.88 4.55
CA HIS A 248 -1.19 19.28 3.59
C HIS A 248 -1.80 18.93 2.23
N MET A 249 -3.13 18.95 2.06
CA MET A 249 -3.74 18.50 0.81
C MET A 249 -3.44 19.39 -0.40
N LEU A 250 -2.99 18.78 -1.49
CA LEU A 250 -2.89 19.41 -2.80
C LEU A 250 -4.17 19.18 -3.62
N ILE A 251 -4.34 20.00 -4.66
CA ILE A 251 -5.55 20.02 -5.48
C ILE A 251 -5.73 18.76 -6.34
N ASP A 252 -4.63 18.07 -6.66
CA ASP A 252 -4.60 16.81 -7.41
C ASP A 252 -5.00 15.58 -6.57
N GLY A 253 -5.41 15.80 -5.32
CA GLY A 253 -6.04 14.77 -4.49
C GLY A 253 -5.07 13.96 -3.63
N ILE A 254 -3.80 14.31 -3.57
CA ILE A 254 -2.80 13.72 -2.66
C ILE A 254 -2.16 14.83 -1.81
N PRO A 255 -1.74 14.58 -0.56
CA PRO A 255 -1.06 15.60 0.22
C PRO A 255 0.33 15.90 -0.30
N SER A 256 0.84 17.09 0.02
CA SER A 256 2.21 17.41 -0.27
C SER A 256 3.14 16.60 0.62
N THR A 257 3.86 15.69 -0.02
CA THR A 257 4.83 14.81 0.58
C THR A 257 6.04 14.71 -0.34
N THR A 258 7.16 15.30 0.06
CA THR A 258 8.42 15.14 -0.68
C THR A 258 9.39 14.44 0.25
N GLU A 259 9.17 13.13 0.40
CA GLU A 259 9.49 12.30 1.57
C GLU A 259 8.72 12.73 2.82
N ASP A 260 8.84 13.97 3.27
CA ASP A 260 8.13 14.52 4.42
C ASP A 260 6.89 15.33 4.02
N TYR A 261 5.89 15.37 4.90
CA TYR A 261 4.75 16.30 4.77
C TYR A 261 5.23 17.76 4.68
N ARG A 262 4.75 18.50 3.68
CA ARG A 262 5.06 19.93 3.44
C ARG A 262 3.80 20.79 3.53
N SER A 263 3.88 22.07 3.18
CA SER A 263 2.71 22.96 3.14
C SER A 263 1.78 22.67 1.94
N THR A 264 0.85 23.59 1.67
CA THR A 264 -0.02 23.58 0.48
C THR A 264 0.40 24.68 -0.50
N GLY A 265 1.70 24.95 -0.60
CA GLY A 265 2.27 25.98 -1.46
C GLY A 265 2.11 25.63 -2.95
N PRO A 266 2.17 26.63 -3.85
CA PRO A 266 1.98 26.40 -5.27
C PRO A 266 3.09 25.56 -5.93
N LEU A 267 4.27 25.46 -5.29
CA LEU A 267 5.40 24.65 -5.75
C LEU A 267 5.55 23.33 -4.98
N ASP A 268 4.73 23.12 -3.97
CA ASP A 268 4.74 21.89 -3.18
C ASP A 268 4.28 20.72 -4.05
N GLY A 269 4.98 19.59 -3.91
CA GLY A 269 4.75 18.38 -4.70
C GLY A 269 4.45 17.18 -3.82
N HIS A 270 4.26 16.03 -4.46
CA HIS A 270 3.98 14.76 -3.83
C HIS A 270 4.87 13.65 -4.41
N GLU A 271 5.17 12.66 -3.57
CA GLU A 271 5.83 11.41 -3.95
C GLU A 271 4.83 10.47 -4.62
N THR A 272 5.28 9.72 -5.62
CA THR A 272 4.43 8.71 -6.29
C THR A 272 4.00 7.58 -5.34
N CYS A 273 4.82 7.21 -4.34
CA CYS A 273 4.41 6.23 -3.32
C CYS A 273 3.16 6.66 -2.55
N ASP A 274 3.07 7.94 -2.18
CA ASP A 274 1.94 8.44 -1.40
C ASP A 274 0.62 8.38 -2.19
N ILE A 275 0.65 8.39 -3.53
CA ILE A 275 -0.53 8.15 -4.34
C ILE A 275 -1.12 6.77 -4.03
N THR A 276 -0.27 5.73 -4.08
CA THR A 276 -0.69 4.37 -3.79
C THR A 276 -1.08 4.20 -2.33
N ASP A 277 -0.27 4.69 -1.39
CA ASP A 277 -0.44 4.34 0.02
C ASP A 277 -1.59 5.14 0.68
N HIS A 278 -1.86 6.37 0.23
CA HIS A 278 -3.09 7.09 0.59
C HIS A 278 -4.33 6.43 0.01
N THR A 279 -4.35 6.09 -1.28
CA THR A 279 -5.52 5.42 -1.89
C THR A 279 -5.77 4.03 -1.27
N TRP A 280 -4.70 3.31 -0.91
CA TRP A 280 -4.79 2.06 -0.16
C TRP A 280 -5.42 2.27 1.22
N SER A 281 -4.93 3.26 1.96
CA SER A 281 -5.40 3.61 3.30
C SER A 281 -6.83 4.13 3.32
N TRP A 282 -7.19 5.04 2.42
CA TRP A 282 -8.54 5.57 2.31
C TRP A 282 -9.57 4.49 1.94
N GLY A 283 -9.18 3.44 1.21
CA GLY A 283 -10.11 2.33 1.00
C GLY A 283 -10.37 1.51 2.26
N TYR A 284 -9.43 1.43 3.21
CA TYR A 284 -9.74 0.89 4.54
C TYR A 284 -10.67 1.78 5.33
N LEU A 285 -10.52 3.10 5.23
CA LEU A 285 -11.46 4.05 5.85
C LEU A 285 -12.85 3.95 5.20
N LEU A 286 -12.93 3.76 3.88
CA LEU A 286 -14.17 3.50 3.16
C LEU A 286 -14.85 2.22 3.66
N MET A 287 -14.12 1.10 3.74
CA MET A 287 -14.65 -0.17 4.27
C MET A 287 -15.09 -0.05 5.73
N ALA A 288 -14.31 0.65 6.56
CA ALA A 288 -14.61 0.82 7.98
C ALA A 288 -15.80 1.74 8.25
N SER A 289 -15.96 2.83 7.49
CA SER A 289 -16.96 3.86 7.77
C SER A 289 -18.21 3.79 6.90
N GLY A 290 -18.10 3.23 5.68
CA GLY A 290 -19.14 3.31 4.65
C GLY A 290 -19.34 4.74 4.09
N ASP A 291 -18.45 5.68 4.39
CA ASP A 291 -18.57 7.07 3.94
C ASP A 291 -17.98 7.25 2.52
N GLY A 292 -18.83 7.64 1.57
CA GLY A 292 -18.47 7.88 0.18
C GLY A 292 -17.41 8.96 -0.02
N ALA A 293 -17.22 9.87 0.95
CA ALA A 293 -16.18 10.89 0.87
C ALA A 293 -14.76 10.30 0.79
N TRP A 294 -14.55 9.06 1.24
CA TRP A 294 -13.29 8.34 1.04
C TRP A 294 -13.12 7.86 -0.40
N ALA A 295 -14.21 7.44 -1.06
CA ALA A 295 -14.20 7.09 -2.48
C ALA A 295 -13.90 8.31 -3.36
N ASP A 296 -14.49 9.47 -3.07
CA ASP A 296 -14.20 10.73 -3.77
C ASP A 296 -12.70 11.09 -3.72
N ARG A 297 -12.05 10.83 -2.58
CA ARG A 297 -10.61 11.07 -2.41
C ARG A 297 -9.77 10.08 -3.21
N ILE A 298 -10.13 8.80 -3.17
CA ILE A 298 -9.45 7.77 -3.97
C ILE A 298 -9.55 8.11 -5.45
N GLU A 299 -10.75 8.44 -5.91
CA GLU A 299 -11.02 8.83 -7.29
C GLU A 299 -10.18 10.04 -7.72
N ARG A 300 -10.19 11.12 -6.94
CA ARG A 300 -9.42 12.33 -7.23
C ARG A 300 -7.93 12.01 -7.33
N ALA A 301 -7.38 11.28 -6.37
CA ALA A 301 -5.98 10.89 -6.38
C ALA A 301 -5.62 10.03 -7.60
N CYS A 302 -6.40 9.00 -7.92
CA CYS A 302 -6.11 8.11 -9.04
C CYS A 302 -6.18 8.83 -10.39
N PHE A 303 -7.21 9.66 -10.63
CA PHE A 303 -7.43 10.31 -11.93
C PHE A 303 -6.71 11.65 -12.11
N ASN A 304 -6.10 12.21 -11.05
CA ASN A 304 -5.23 13.38 -11.15
C ASN A 304 -3.79 12.99 -10.85
N ALA A 305 -3.38 12.98 -9.57
CA ALA A 305 -1.98 12.69 -9.18
C ALA A 305 -1.45 11.39 -9.79
N GLY A 306 -2.23 10.29 -9.73
CA GLY A 306 -1.85 8.98 -10.26
C GLY A 306 -1.58 8.98 -11.76
N LEU A 307 -2.54 9.43 -12.57
CA LEU A 307 -2.36 9.54 -14.02
C LEU A 307 -1.36 10.63 -14.43
N GLY A 308 -1.16 11.66 -13.59
CA GLY A 308 -0.16 12.71 -13.80
C GLY A 308 1.27 12.21 -13.56
N ALA A 309 1.49 11.31 -12.60
CA ALA A 309 2.80 10.79 -12.25
C ALA A 309 3.37 9.79 -13.28
N VAL A 310 2.55 9.28 -14.22
CA VAL A 310 2.96 8.30 -15.23
C VAL A 310 2.78 8.82 -16.66
N LYS A 311 3.69 8.45 -17.58
CA LYS A 311 3.47 8.72 -19.01
C LYS A 311 2.25 7.95 -19.51
N LYS A 312 1.53 8.53 -20.48
CA LYS A 312 0.35 7.92 -21.15
C LYS A 312 0.62 6.53 -21.75
N ASP A 313 1.87 6.25 -22.10
CA ASP A 313 2.35 4.98 -22.66
C ASP A 313 2.84 3.99 -21.58
N TRP A 314 2.79 4.34 -20.29
CA TRP A 314 3.27 3.52 -19.17
C TRP A 314 4.75 3.11 -19.24
N THR A 315 5.58 3.85 -19.98
CA THR A 315 7.03 3.56 -20.11
C THR A 315 7.90 4.24 -19.06
N ALA A 316 7.36 5.24 -18.36
CA ALA A 316 8.08 6.04 -17.38
C ALA A 316 7.14 6.70 -16.38
N LEU A 317 7.69 7.02 -15.21
CA LEU A 317 7.03 7.73 -14.12
C LEU A 317 7.92 8.84 -13.57
N GLN A 318 7.36 9.73 -12.76
CA GLN A 318 8.13 10.66 -11.93
C GLN A 318 8.23 10.13 -10.50
N TYR A 319 9.31 10.46 -9.80
CA TYR A 319 9.40 10.17 -8.37
C TYR A 319 8.58 11.20 -7.60
N PHE A 320 8.85 12.48 -7.88
CA PHE A 320 8.06 13.61 -7.41
C PHE A 320 7.31 14.25 -8.57
N SER A 321 6.05 14.60 -8.33
CA SER A 321 5.23 15.40 -9.23
C SER A 321 4.62 16.57 -8.44
N CYS A 322 4.12 17.59 -9.12
CA CYS A 322 3.31 18.61 -8.46
C CYS A 322 2.20 19.13 -9.38
N PRO A 323 1.10 19.68 -8.82
CA PRO A 323 0.00 20.23 -9.62
C PRO A 323 0.44 21.29 -10.64
N ASN A 324 1.45 22.10 -10.28
CA ASN A 324 1.92 23.23 -11.08
C ASN A 324 3.27 22.97 -11.78
N GLN A 325 3.54 21.73 -12.20
CA GLN A 325 4.76 21.40 -12.93
C GLN A 325 4.63 21.71 -14.44
N VAL A 326 5.22 22.83 -14.88
CA VAL A 326 5.20 23.24 -16.30
C VAL A 326 6.45 22.83 -17.09
N ILE A 327 7.47 22.28 -16.43
CA ILE A 327 8.73 21.82 -17.04
C ILE A 327 9.03 20.40 -16.54
N ALA A 328 9.31 19.49 -17.48
CA ALA A 328 9.73 18.11 -17.21
C ALA A 328 10.88 17.71 -18.15
N THR A 329 12.06 18.28 -17.91
CA THR A 329 13.33 17.91 -18.55
C THR A 329 14.08 16.87 -17.71
N GLN A 330 15.15 16.31 -18.26
CA GLN A 330 15.97 15.29 -17.57
C GLN A 330 16.49 15.73 -16.20
N ASP A 331 16.73 17.03 -16.00
CA ASP A 331 17.27 17.60 -14.74
C ASP A 331 16.20 18.29 -13.88
N SER A 332 14.91 18.13 -14.21
CA SER A 332 13.82 18.78 -13.46
C SER A 332 13.73 18.24 -12.04
N CYS A 333 13.93 19.12 -11.06
CA CYS A 333 13.63 18.93 -9.65
C CYS A 333 13.71 20.29 -8.95
N HIS A 334 12.57 20.88 -8.57
CA HIS A 334 12.55 22.14 -7.79
C HIS A 334 12.20 21.90 -6.31
N VAL A 335 11.89 20.67 -5.96
CA VAL A 335 11.66 20.23 -4.59
C VAL A 335 12.99 20.29 -3.82
N ALA A 336 12.98 20.89 -2.63
CA ALA A 336 14.16 21.04 -1.78
C ALA A 336 14.57 19.69 -1.15
N PHE A 337 15.34 18.89 -1.88
CA PHE A 337 15.98 17.66 -1.42
C PHE A 337 17.51 17.74 -1.70
N PRO A 338 18.38 16.95 -1.04
CA PRO A 338 19.84 17.08 -1.17
C PRO A 338 20.34 17.04 -2.62
N GLU A 339 21.51 17.64 -2.85
CA GLU A 339 22.11 17.96 -4.17
C GLU A 339 22.26 16.78 -5.16
N TRP A 340 22.05 15.54 -4.70
CA TRP A 340 22.11 14.30 -5.47
C TRP A 340 20.83 14.01 -6.30
N ASN A 341 19.74 14.76 -6.10
CA ASN A 341 18.39 14.49 -6.66
C ASN A 341 18.04 15.13 -8.01
N LYS A 342 19.03 15.32 -8.88
CA LYS A 342 18.78 15.89 -10.22
C LYS A 342 17.88 14.97 -11.05
N GLY A 343 16.67 15.44 -11.36
CA GLY A 343 15.75 14.74 -12.27
C GLY A 343 14.70 13.84 -11.62
N TRP A 344 14.44 13.93 -10.31
CA TRP A 344 13.36 13.18 -9.67
C TRP A 344 11.95 13.62 -10.07
N MET A 345 11.83 14.82 -10.67
CA MET A 345 10.63 15.28 -11.35
C MET A 345 10.71 15.10 -12.88
N ALA A 346 11.60 14.25 -13.38
CA ALA A 346 11.63 13.82 -14.77
C ALA A 346 10.90 12.49 -14.94
N TYR A 347 10.26 12.27 -16.10
CA TYR A 347 9.73 10.95 -16.43
C TYR A 347 10.89 10.00 -16.77
N ARG A 348 11.09 8.97 -15.95
CA ARG A 348 12.06 7.90 -16.18
C ARG A 348 11.45 6.53 -15.87
N PRO A 349 11.95 5.42 -16.43
CA PRO A 349 11.48 4.09 -16.08
C PRO A 349 11.68 3.76 -14.59
N ASN A 350 12.75 4.29 -14.00
CA ASN A 350 13.04 4.21 -12.57
C ASN A 350 13.71 5.53 -12.13
N PRO A 351 12.95 6.57 -11.70
CA PRO A 351 13.48 7.89 -11.44
C PRO A 351 14.32 8.00 -10.15
N GLY A 352 14.07 7.14 -9.17
CA GLY A 352 14.83 7.04 -7.92
C GLY A 352 15.90 5.96 -8.01
N HIS A 353 16.86 6.08 -8.94
CA HIS A 353 17.82 5.03 -9.27
C HIS A 353 18.47 4.30 -8.06
N ASP A 354 18.73 5.02 -6.97
CA ASP A 354 19.30 4.47 -5.73
C ASP A 354 18.23 3.96 -4.73
N VAL A 355 17.00 4.51 -4.79
CA VAL A 355 15.83 4.14 -3.96
C VAL A 355 14.60 3.99 -4.87
N ALA A 356 14.38 2.81 -5.43
CA ALA A 356 13.36 2.58 -6.45
C ALA A 356 11.95 2.34 -5.87
N CYS A 357 11.60 2.93 -4.72
CA CYS A 357 10.28 2.75 -4.07
C CYS A 357 9.14 3.12 -5.01
N CYS A 358 9.18 4.31 -5.62
CA CYS A 358 8.15 4.78 -6.54
C CYS A 358 7.98 3.86 -7.76
N ALA A 359 9.10 3.37 -8.31
CA ALA A 359 9.06 2.47 -9.46
C ALA A 359 8.42 1.11 -9.11
N GLY A 360 8.59 0.63 -7.87
CA GLY A 360 7.88 -0.55 -7.38
C GLY A 360 6.41 -0.27 -7.05
N ASN A 361 6.14 0.86 -6.39
CA ASN A 361 4.85 1.16 -5.76
C ASN A 361 3.79 1.69 -6.74
N VAL A 362 4.20 2.32 -7.84
CA VAL A 362 3.28 2.88 -8.87
C VAL A 362 2.38 1.82 -9.50
N HIS A 363 2.77 0.55 -9.45
CA HIS A 363 1.98 -0.55 -10.02
C HIS A 363 0.70 -0.88 -9.24
N ARG A 364 0.52 -0.30 -8.04
CA ARG A 364 -0.57 -0.70 -7.14
C ARG A 364 -1.81 0.19 -7.27
N PHE A 365 -1.69 1.48 -7.58
CA PHE A 365 -2.84 2.40 -7.50
C PHE A 365 -4.01 2.04 -8.43
N LEU A 366 -3.76 1.72 -9.71
CA LEU A 366 -4.84 1.35 -10.64
C LEU A 366 -5.46 -0.01 -10.31
N PRO A 367 -4.69 -1.09 -10.08
CA PRO A 367 -5.27 -2.36 -9.66
C PRO A 367 -6.07 -2.22 -8.36
N ASN A 368 -5.58 -1.46 -7.38
CA ASN A 368 -6.28 -1.20 -6.12
C ASN A 368 -7.61 -0.47 -6.33
N TYR A 369 -7.67 0.50 -7.24
CA TYR A 369 -8.92 1.15 -7.64
C TYR A 369 -9.91 0.11 -8.22
N VAL A 370 -9.45 -0.70 -9.17
CA VAL A 370 -10.32 -1.65 -9.89
C VAL A 370 -10.89 -2.74 -8.97
N ILE A 371 -10.07 -3.35 -8.13
CA ILE A 371 -10.52 -4.41 -7.22
C ILE A 371 -11.47 -3.90 -6.12
N ARG A 372 -11.53 -2.57 -5.91
CA ARG A 372 -12.40 -1.92 -4.91
C ARG A 372 -13.64 -1.27 -5.52
N MET A 373 -13.88 -1.40 -6.82
CA MET A 373 -15.08 -0.81 -7.45
C MET A 373 -16.39 -1.33 -6.87
N TRP A 374 -16.39 -2.59 -6.45
CA TRP A 374 -17.52 -3.24 -5.81
C TRP A 374 -17.13 -3.74 -4.42
N MET A 375 -18.02 -3.55 -3.44
CA MET A 375 -17.85 -4.05 -2.08
C MET A 375 -19.16 -4.69 -1.58
N LEU A 376 -19.05 -5.66 -0.68
CA LEU A 376 -20.18 -6.10 0.12
C LEU A 376 -20.57 -4.99 1.10
N ASP A 377 -21.87 -4.70 1.24
CA ASP A 377 -22.35 -3.58 2.07
C ASP A 377 -22.46 -3.90 3.57
N GLY A 378 -22.04 -5.11 3.99
CA GLY A 378 -22.15 -5.61 5.36
C GLY A 378 -23.57 -5.97 5.82
N ARG A 379 -24.60 -5.75 4.98
CA ARG A 379 -26.02 -6.03 5.25
C ARG A 379 -26.59 -7.09 4.29
N GLY A 380 -25.71 -7.77 3.56
CA GLY A 380 -26.06 -8.80 2.58
C GLY A 380 -26.28 -8.28 1.17
N GLY A 381 -25.94 -7.02 0.86
CA GLY A 381 -25.99 -6.45 -0.48
C GLY A 381 -24.61 -6.12 -1.05
N LEU A 382 -24.61 -5.42 -2.19
CA LEU A 382 -23.43 -4.88 -2.85
C LEU A 382 -23.54 -3.35 -2.93
N ALA A 383 -22.39 -2.69 -2.88
CA ALA A 383 -22.24 -1.28 -3.18
C ALA A 383 -21.25 -1.10 -4.33
N ALA A 384 -21.65 -0.34 -5.35
CA ALA A 384 -20.72 0.24 -6.31
C ALA A 384 -20.12 1.49 -5.65
N VAL A 385 -18.82 1.45 -5.34
CA VAL A 385 -18.15 2.51 -4.58
C VAL A 385 -17.09 3.25 -5.38
N LEU A 386 -16.62 2.69 -6.49
CA LEU A 386 -15.80 3.38 -7.48
C LEU A 386 -16.29 3.01 -8.88
N TYR A 387 -16.14 3.92 -9.85
CA TYR A 387 -16.75 3.76 -11.17
C TYR A 387 -15.75 3.48 -12.30
N GLY A 388 -16.21 2.69 -13.28
CA GLY A 388 -15.49 2.27 -14.47
C GLY A 388 -16.20 1.09 -15.14
N ALA A 389 -15.87 0.77 -16.40
CA ALA A 389 -16.42 -0.42 -17.04
C ALA A 389 -15.98 -1.70 -16.30
N SER A 390 -16.93 -2.49 -15.80
CA SER A 390 -16.65 -3.68 -14.98
C SER A 390 -17.79 -4.70 -15.01
N THR A 391 -17.47 -5.95 -14.62
CA THR A 391 -18.46 -7.00 -14.32
C THR A 391 -18.13 -7.57 -12.95
N VAL A 392 -19.11 -7.61 -12.05
CA VAL A 392 -18.97 -8.28 -10.75
C VAL A 392 -19.87 -9.51 -10.70
N HIS A 393 -19.32 -10.61 -10.20
CA HIS A 393 -20.07 -11.81 -9.84
C HIS A 393 -20.05 -11.96 -8.33
N ALA A 394 -21.20 -12.09 -7.71
CA ALA A 394 -21.30 -12.16 -6.25
C ALA A 394 -22.50 -12.99 -5.80
N ARG A 395 -22.52 -13.34 -4.51
CA ARG A 395 -23.67 -13.94 -3.84
C ARG A 395 -24.21 -12.96 -2.81
N VAL A 396 -25.48 -12.58 -2.95
CA VAL A 396 -26.13 -11.56 -2.11
C VAL A 396 -27.46 -12.05 -1.54
N GLY A 397 -27.97 -11.33 -0.55
CA GLY A 397 -29.21 -11.63 0.18
C GLY A 397 -29.07 -12.79 1.15
N ALA A 398 -30.10 -12.99 1.98
CA ALA A 398 -30.10 -14.02 3.04
C ALA A 398 -29.95 -15.45 2.51
N THR A 399 -30.33 -15.71 1.25
CA THR A 399 -30.22 -17.03 0.62
C THR A 399 -29.00 -17.18 -0.28
N GLY A 400 -28.10 -16.19 -0.35
CA GLY A 400 -26.88 -16.23 -1.18
C GLY A 400 -27.16 -16.35 -2.68
N GLN A 401 -28.14 -15.60 -3.18
CA GLN A 401 -28.51 -15.57 -4.59
C GLN A 401 -27.32 -15.13 -5.44
N PRO A 402 -26.95 -15.88 -6.49
CA PRO A 402 -25.94 -15.45 -7.43
C PRO A 402 -26.47 -14.25 -8.22
N VAL A 403 -25.66 -13.20 -8.33
CA VAL A 403 -25.92 -12.02 -9.16
C VAL A 403 -24.70 -11.72 -10.01
N GLU A 404 -24.96 -11.29 -11.24
CA GLU A 404 -23.98 -10.68 -12.13
C GLU A 404 -24.41 -9.23 -12.31
N ILE A 405 -23.50 -8.28 -12.14
CA ILE A 405 -23.79 -6.87 -12.44
C ILE A 405 -22.75 -6.36 -13.42
N VAL A 406 -23.22 -5.90 -14.58
CA VAL A 406 -22.40 -5.28 -15.62
C VAL A 406 -22.54 -3.76 -15.52
N GLN A 407 -21.41 -3.08 -15.28
CA GLN A 407 -21.29 -1.64 -15.34
C GLN A 407 -20.74 -1.22 -16.72
N THR A 408 -21.58 -0.57 -17.52
CA THR A 408 -21.20 0.00 -18.83
C THR A 408 -21.08 1.50 -18.69
N THR A 409 -19.90 2.05 -18.95
CA THR A 409 -19.62 3.48 -18.84
C THR A 409 -18.34 3.88 -19.56
N ASP A 410 -18.30 5.13 -20.04
CA ASP A 410 -17.09 5.80 -20.54
C ASP A 410 -16.37 6.61 -19.45
N TYR A 411 -16.80 6.51 -18.18
CA TYR A 411 -16.15 7.15 -17.04
C TYR A 411 -14.64 6.85 -17.00
N PRO A 412 -13.78 7.85 -16.75
CA PRO A 412 -14.09 9.23 -16.34
C PRO A 412 -14.28 10.24 -17.49
N PHE A 413 -14.39 9.79 -18.75
CA PHE A 413 -14.58 10.68 -19.91
C PHE A 413 -16.05 10.94 -20.26
N GLY A 414 -16.97 10.17 -19.66
CA GLY A 414 -18.41 10.38 -19.71
C GLY A 414 -19.04 10.17 -18.33
N GLU A 415 -20.18 10.80 -18.09
CA GLU A 415 -20.87 10.79 -16.79
C GLU A 415 -21.97 9.71 -16.70
N GLU A 416 -22.33 9.10 -17.83
CA GLU A 416 -23.36 8.06 -17.87
C GLU A 416 -22.82 6.73 -17.34
N ILE A 417 -23.51 6.17 -16.34
CA ILE A 417 -23.18 4.87 -15.74
C ILE A 417 -24.44 4.01 -15.79
N THR A 418 -24.39 2.94 -16.60
CA THR A 418 -25.50 1.98 -16.74
C THR A 418 -25.14 0.67 -16.03
N PHE A 419 -26.02 0.22 -15.14
CA PHE A 419 -25.94 -1.09 -14.49
C PHE A 419 -26.97 -2.05 -15.08
N THR A 420 -26.54 -3.25 -15.48
CA THR A 420 -27.41 -4.37 -15.90
C THR A 420 -27.25 -5.49 -14.86
N ILE A 421 -28.37 -5.99 -14.31
CA ILE A 421 -28.43 -6.99 -13.22
C ILE A 421 -29.15 -8.24 -13.70
#